data_AF-A0A8T4CAA2-F1
#
_entry.id   AF-A0A8T4CAA2-F1
#
_cell.length_a   1.000
_cell.length_b   1.000
_cell.length_c   1.000
_cell.angle_alpha   90.00
_cell.angle_beta   90.00
_cell.angle_gamma   90.00
#
_symmetry.space_group_name_H-M   'P 1'
#
loop_
_entity.id
_entity.type
_entity.pdbx_description
1 polymer ?
#
loop_
_entity_poly.entity_id
_entity_poly.type
_entity_poly.pdbx_seq_one_letter_code
_entity_poly.pdbx_strand_id
1 'polypeptide(L)' 'MPVDFDGVHHGMLHHLDRSGRVHIEYIADYGTRADFPIDEVIEAFRRVYPHMDLLTARLEGA' A
#
# COMPACT_ATOMS: atom_id res chain seq x y z
N MET A 1 16.13 -6.15 -2.19
CA MET A 1 16.33 -7.56 -2.56
C MET A 1 15.00 -8.07 -3.09
N PRO A 2 14.97 -9.06 -4.01
CA PRO A 2 13.71 -9.69 -4.39
C PRO A 2 13.02 -10.25 -3.14
N VAL A 3 11.69 -10.22 -3.11
CA VAL A 3 10.90 -10.85 -2.04
C VAL A 3 10.88 -12.35 -2.31
N ASP A 4 11.31 -13.14 -1.32
CA ASP A 4 11.19 -14.59 -1.39
C ASP A 4 9.71 -14.99 -1.27
N PHE A 5 9.26 -15.85 -2.17
CA PHE A 5 7.88 -16.36 -2.20
C PHE A 5 7.91 -17.87 -2.31
N ASP A 6 7.52 -18.55 -1.24
CA ASP A 6 7.46 -20.01 -1.16
C ASP A 6 6.03 -20.56 -1.36
N GLY A 7 5.05 -19.68 -1.57
CA GLY A 7 3.64 -20.04 -1.72
C GLY A 7 2.95 -20.52 -0.45
N VAL A 8 3.64 -20.53 0.70
CA VAL A 8 3.12 -21.00 2.00
C VAL A 8 3.06 -19.86 3.01
N HIS A 9 4.11 -19.04 3.05
CA HIS A 9 4.22 -17.89 3.93
C HIS A 9 4.01 -16.58 3.18
N HIS A 10 3.65 -15.52 3.91
CA HIS A 10 3.56 -14.17 3.34
C HIS A 10 4.92 -13.72 2.83
N GLY A 11 4.97 -13.31 1.56
CA GLY A 11 6.14 -12.64 0.99
C GLY A 11 6.27 -11.24 1.58
N MET A 12 7.14 -11.09 2.58
CA MET A 12 7.38 -9.82 3.26
C MET A 12 8.65 -9.15 2.70
N LEU A 13 8.58 -7.84 2.47
CA LEU A 13 9.76 -7.05 2.12
C LEU A 13 10.70 -6.97 3.33
N HIS A 14 12.01 -7.04 3.07
CA HIS A 14 13.01 -6.87 4.12
C HIS A 14 12.91 -5.47 4.73
N HIS A 15 12.87 -5.43 6.06
CA HIS A 15 12.84 -4.19 6.83
C HIS A 15 14.06 -3.30 6.56
N LEU A 16 15.21 -3.90 6.26
CA LEU A 16 16.47 -3.21 5.99
C LEU A 16 16.84 -3.27 4.50
N ASP A 17 17.50 -2.22 4.02
CA ASP A 17 18.16 -2.20 2.71
C ASP A 17 19.51 -2.94 2.76
N ARG A 18 20.19 -3.02 1.60
CA ARG A 18 21.52 -3.69 1.51
C ARG A 18 22.63 -3.00 2.31
N SER A 19 22.41 -1.76 2.73
CA SER A 19 23.35 -0.97 3.55
C SER A 19 23.00 -1.04 5.05
N GLY A 20 21.98 -1.82 5.43
CA GLY A 20 21.52 -1.94 6.81
C GLY A 20 20.64 -0.77 7.30
N ARG A 21 20.13 0.08 6.42
CA ARG A 21 19.21 1.17 6.77
C ARG A 21 17.76 0.70 6.70
N VAL A 22 16.88 1.33 7.49
CA VAL A 22 15.43 1.07 7.40
C VAL A 22 14.93 1.37 5.99
N HIS A 23 14.33 0.36 5.37
CA HIS A 23 13.77 0.39 4.03
C HIS A 23 12.24 0.45 4.09
N ILE A 24 11.62 -0.42 4.87
CA ILE A 24 10.16 -0.46 5.01
C ILE A 24 9.73 -1.03 6.37
N GLU A 25 8.66 -0.49 6.93
CA GLU A 25 8.00 -1.01 8.13
C GLU A 25 6.52 -1.25 7.83
N TYR A 26 6.04 -2.44 8.19
CA TYR A 26 4.63 -2.78 8.07
C TYR A 26 3.90 -2.30 9.32
N ILE A 27 3.16 -1.21 9.21
CA ILE A 27 2.53 -0.52 10.35
C ILE A 27 1.15 -1.11 10.69
N ALA A 28 0.40 -1.56 9.68
CA ALA A 28 -0.94 -2.08 9.85
C ALA A 28 -1.27 -3.13 8.78
N ASP A 29 -1.96 -4.18 9.19
CA ASP A 29 -2.57 -5.19 8.32
C ASP A 29 -4.10 -4.98 8.33
N TYR A 30 -4.70 -4.86 7.14
CA TYR A 30 -6.13 -4.68 6.94
C TYR A 30 -6.85 -5.99 6.56
N GLY A 31 -6.12 -7.11 6.55
CA GLY A 31 -6.63 -8.45 6.28
C GLY A 31 -6.93 -8.73 4.81
N THR A 32 -7.41 -9.95 4.56
CA THR A 32 -7.78 -10.41 3.23
C THR A 32 -9.21 -10.00 2.88
N ARG A 33 -9.44 -9.59 1.64
CA ARG A 33 -10.76 -9.26 1.08
C ARG A 33 -10.95 -10.02 -0.23
N ALA A 34 -12.20 -10.34 -0.57
CA ALA A 34 -12.51 -11.03 -1.82
C ALA A 34 -12.18 -10.16 -3.05
N ASP A 35 -12.41 -8.84 -2.92
CA ASP A 35 -12.13 -7.83 -3.94
C ASP A 35 -11.44 -6.61 -3.30
N PHE A 36 -10.89 -5.73 -4.15
CA PHE A 36 -10.23 -4.51 -3.70
C PHE A 36 -11.26 -3.45 -3.21
N PRO A 37 -11.17 -2.98 -1.95
CA PRO A 37 -12.15 -2.05 -1.38
C PRO A 37 -11.84 -0.60 -1.79
N ILE A 38 -12.09 -0.26 -3.06
CA ILE A 38 -11.73 1.05 -3.63
C ILE A 38 -12.33 2.24 -2.87
N ASP A 39 -13.58 2.14 -2.42
CA ASP A 39 -14.27 3.23 -1.72
C ASP A 39 -13.61 3.52 -0.35
N GLU A 40 -13.27 2.47 0.40
CA GLU A 40 -12.57 2.61 1.69
C GLU A 40 -11.19 3.26 1.51
N VAL A 41 -10.47 2.89 0.44
CA VAL A 41 -9.16 3.46 0.11
C VAL A 41 -9.27 4.93 -0.27
N ILE A 42 -10.26 5.30 -1.08
CA ILE A 42 -10.50 6.71 -1.48
C ILE A 42 -10.82 7.55 -0.26
N GLU A 43 -11.71 7.09 0.62
CA GLU A 43 -12.08 7.81 1.84
C GLU A 43 -10.91 7.94 2.82
N ALA A 44 -10.11 6.88 2.98
CA ALA A 44 -8.90 6.95 3.77
C ALA A 44 -7.89 7.96 3.19
N PHE A 45 -7.71 7.97 1.87
CA PHE A 45 -6.79 8.88 1.19
C PHE A 45 -7.21 10.34 1.36
N ARG A 46 -8.50 10.66 1.14
CA ARG A 46 -9.06 12.01 1.36
C ARG A 46 -8.85 12.49 2.80
N ARG A 47 -9.03 11.59 3.77
CA ARG A 47 -8.85 11.91 5.19
C ARG A 47 -7.38 12.15 5.56
N VAL A 48 -6.45 11.34 5.06
CA VAL A 48 -5.03 11.39 5.44
C VAL A 48 -4.27 12.45 4.64
N TYR A 49 -4.62 12.65 3.37
CA TYR A 49 -3.96 13.58 2.45
C TYR A 49 -4.94 14.61 1.89
N PRO A 50 -5.59 15.43 2.75
CA PRO A 50 -6.63 16.37 2.30
C PRO A 50 -6.13 17.47 1.36
N HIS A 51 -4.81 17.68 1.28
CA HIS A 51 -4.15 18.66 0.41
C HIS A 51 -3.69 18.07 -0.94
N MET A 52 -3.74 16.74 -1.09
CA MET A 52 -3.35 16.07 -2.33
C MET A 52 -4.61 15.88 -3.18
N ASP A 53 -4.92 16.87 -4.01
CA ASP A 53 -6.08 16.88 -4.91
C ASP A 53 -5.82 16.02 -6.18
N LEU A 54 -5.42 14.77 -5.98
CA LEU A 54 -4.93 13.87 -7.04
C LEU A 54 -6.04 13.07 -7.74
N LEU A 55 -7.19 12.90 -7.10
CA LEU A 55 -8.25 12.01 -7.61
C LEU A 55 -9.18 12.70 -8.62
N THR A 56 -9.33 14.03 -8.53
CA THR A 56 -10.19 14.82 -9.42
C THR A 56 -9.58 14.95 -10.82
N ALA A 57 -8.24 14.96 -10.94
CA ALA A 57 -7.53 15.22 -12.19
C ALA A 57 -7.64 14.13 -13.28
N ARG A 58 -8.20 12.94 -12.99
CA ARG A 58 -8.24 11.82 -13.95
C ARG A 58 -9.59 11.12 -14.13
N LEU A 59 -10.64 11.55 -13.43
CA LEU A 59 -11.98 10.98 -13.60
C LEU A 59 -12.96 11.90 -14.34
N GLU A 60 -12.57 13.15 -14.63
CA GLU A 60 -13.35 14.08 -15.47
C GLU A 60 -13.12 13.90 -16.99
N GLY A 61 -12.49 12.79 -17.40
CA GLY A 61 -12.20 12.50 -18.79
C GLY A 61 -12.47 11.04 -19.15
N ALA A 62 -13.75 10.67 -19.23
CA ALA A 62 -14.26 9.48 -19.92
C ALA A 62 -15.62 9.78 -20.54
#